data_AF-M1B616-F1
#
_entry.id   AF-M1B616-F1
#
_cell.length_a   1.000
_cell.length_b   1.000
_cell.length_c   1.000
_cell.angle_alpha   90.00
_cell.angle_beta   90.00
_cell.angle_gamma   90.00
#
_symmetry.space_group_name_H-M   'P 1'
#
loop_
_entity.id
_entity.type
_entity.pdbx_description
1 polymer ?
#
loop_
_entity_poly.entity_id
_entity_poly.type
_entity_poly.pdbx_seq_one_letter_code
_entity_poly.pdbx_strand_id
1 'polypeptide(L)'
;MDMWDIELFQHFYFWYIRLQFQMSILKMKANFKELQVLDLGDNHFNDTFLMWLETLPELQGLGLRSNKLCGSIKTSRIEDMFPQLQIADLSYNIFLGNLPTSLFQHLKAMRSID
;
A
#
# COMPACT_ATOMS: atom_id res chain seq x y z
N MET A 1 -20.28 -22.48 -16.30
CA MET A 1 -20.11 -21.19 -15.60
C MET A 1 -21.51 -20.83 -15.20
N ASP A 2 -21.81 -21.17 -13.97
CA ASP A 2 -23.18 -21.41 -13.54
C ASP A 2 -23.71 -20.10 -12.94
N MET A 3 -25.03 -19.90 -12.88
CA MET A 3 -25.60 -18.61 -12.43
C MET A 3 -25.06 -18.12 -11.08
N TRP A 4 -24.67 -19.05 -10.20
CA TRP A 4 -24.06 -18.78 -8.90
C TRP A 4 -22.68 -18.10 -9.01
N ASP A 5 -21.90 -18.39 -10.07
CA ASP A 5 -20.59 -17.75 -10.31
C ASP A 5 -20.77 -16.26 -10.64
N ILE A 6 -21.86 -15.89 -11.32
CA ILE A 6 -22.12 -14.53 -11.76
C ILE A 6 -22.58 -13.65 -10.59
N GLU A 7 -23.45 -14.16 -9.72
CA GLU A 7 -23.91 -13.41 -8.53
C GLU A 7 -22.80 -13.20 -7.50
N LEU A 8 -21.96 -14.22 -7.27
CA LEU A 8 -20.77 -14.08 -6.44
C LEU A 8 -19.82 -13.03 -7.04
N PHE A 9 -19.55 -13.10 -8.34
CA PHE A 9 -18.68 -12.13 -9.02
C PHE A 9 -19.23 -10.71 -8.92
N GLN A 10 -20.54 -10.51 -9.08
CA GLN A 10 -21.17 -9.20 -8.90
C GLN A 10 -21.04 -8.69 -7.46
N HIS A 11 -21.29 -9.52 -6.46
CA HIS A 11 -21.17 -9.10 -5.05
C HIS A 11 -19.73 -8.71 -4.72
N PHE A 12 -18.75 -9.52 -5.12
CA PHE A 12 -17.33 -9.22 -4.92
C PHE A 12 -16.90 -7.96 -5.67
N TYR A 13 -17.38 -7.76 -6.90
CA TYR A 13 -17.07 -6.59 -7.71
C TYR A 13 -17.69 -5.31 -7.12
N PHE A 14 -18.93 -5.36 -6.64
CA PHE A 14 -19.58 -4.25 -5.95
C PHE A 14 -18.93 -3.94 -4.60
N TRP A 15 -18.54 -4.96 -3.84
CA TRP A 15 -17.79 -4.79 -2.60
C TRP A 15 -16.42 -4.16 -2.85
N TYR A 16 -15.73 -4.58 -3.91
CA TYR A 16 -14.46 -4.00 -4.36
C TYR A 16 -14.60 -2.51 -4.73
N ILE A 17 -15.62 -2.13 -5.51
CA ILE A 17 -15.89 -0.72 -5.84
C ILE A 17 -16.23 0.09 -4.58
N ARG A 18 -17.02 -0.49 -3.66
CA ARG A 18 -17.39 0.17 -2.41
C ARG A 18 -16.18 0.46 -1.52
N LEU A 19 -15.24 -0.48 -1.42
CA LEU A 19 -13.97 -0.28 -0.71
C LEU A 19 -13.13 0.82 -1.38
N GLN A 20 -12.97 0.80 -2.70
CA GLN A 20 -12.24 1.85 -3.42
C GLN A 20 -12.84 3.24 -3.18
N PHE A 21 -14.17 3.33 -3.12
CA PHE A 21 -14.89 4.57 -2.86
C PHE A 21 -14.77 5.00 -1.39
N GLN A 22 -14.91 4.09 -0.42
CA GLN A 22 -14.69 4.38 1.00
C GLN A 22 -13.25 4.83 1.27
N MET A 23 -12.27 4.17 0.65
CA MET A 23 -10.87 4.57 0.70
C MET A 23 -10.66 5.94 0.06
N SER A 24 -11.35 6.27 -1.04
CA SER A 24 -11.28 7.61 -1.66
C SER A 24 -11.94 8.70 -0.80
N ILE A 25 -12.98 8.36 -0.04
CA ILE A 25 -13.57 9.26 0.96
C ILE A 25 -12.64 9.45 2.16
N LEU A 26 -11.99 8.38 2.63
CA LEU A 26 -10.95 8.46 3.67
C LEU A 26 -9.78 9.33 3.19
N LYS A 27 -9.34 9.21 1.93
CA LYS A 27 -8.34 10.09 1.31
C LYS A 27 -8.72 11.57 1.38
N MET A 28 -9.98 11.92 1.08
CA MET A 28 -10.41 13.32 1.12
C MET A 28 -10.64 13.88 2.53
N LYS A 29 -10.92 13.02 3.52
CA LYS A 29 -11.29 13.47 4.88
C LYS A 29 -10.16 13.37 5.91
N ALA A 30 -9.23 12.45 5.74
CA ALA A 30 -8.23 12.20 6.75
C ALA A 30 -6.96 12.97 6.44
N ASN A 31 -6.74 14.01 7.22
CA ASN A 31 -5.44 14.63 7.40
C ASN A 31 -4.55 13.62 8.17
N PHE A 32 -4.05 12.58 7.49
CA PHE A 32 -3.25 11.48 8.07
C PHE A 32 -1.83 11.92 8.48
N LYS A 33 -1.63 13.21 8.75
CA LYS A 33 -0.32 13.76 9.10
C LYS A 33 0.26 13.13 10.35
N GLU A 34 -0.58 12.67 11.28
CA GLU A 34 -0.14 12.04 12.54
C GLU A 34 -0.20 10.51 12.51
N LEU A 35 -0.54 9.90 11.37
CA LEU A 35 -0.68 8.46 11.26
C LEU A 35 0.68 7.78 11.39
N GLN A 36 0.90 7.04 12.48
CA GLN A 36 2.16 6.35 12.77
C GLN A 36 2.19 4.90 12.26
N VAL A 37 1.05 4.22 12.25
CA VAL A 37 0.96 2.81 11.81
C VAL A 37 -0.21 2.65 10.86
N LEU A 38 0.06 2.05 9.71
CA LEU A 38 -0.93 1.70 8.70
C LEU A 38 -0.78 0.23 8.34
N ASP A 39 -1.75 -0.58 8.74
CA ASP A 39 -1.82 -1.99 8.37
C ASP A 39 -2.96 -2.22 7.37
N LEU A 40 -2.59 -2.73 6.21
CA LEU A 40 -3.41 -3.02 5.05
C LEU A 40 -3.16 -4.45 4.57
N GLY A 41 -2.68 -5.32 5.46
CA GLY A 41 -2.43 -6.74 5.20
C GLY A 41 -3.69 -7.51 4.82
N ASP A 42 -3.50 -8.64 4.14
CA ASP A 42 -4.57 -9.59 3.75
C ASP A 42 -5.70 -8.94 2.95
N ASN A 43 -5.32 -8.06 2.02
CA ASN A 43 -6.24 -7.38 1.12
C ASN A 43 -6.01 -7.81 -0.35
N HIS A 44 -6.70 -7.17 -1.28
CA HIS A 44 -6.58 -7.44 -2.72
C HIS A 44 -6.04 -6.26 -3.50
N PHE A 45 -5.17 -5.45 -2.87
CA PHE A 45 -4.59 -4.28 -3.50
C PHE A 45 -3.61 -4.67 -4.62
N ASN A 46 -3.66 -3.93 -5.74
CA ASN A 46 -2.82 -4.10 -6.91
C ASN A 46 -2.03 -2.82 -7.22
N ASP A 47 -1.20 -2.84 -8.27
CA ASP A 47 -0.16 -1.86 -8.65
C ASP A 47 -0.58 -0.36 -8.62
N THR A 48 -1.87 -0.05 -8.66
CA THR A 48 -2.39 1.34 -8.59
C THR A 48 -2.40 1.92 -7.17
N PHE A 49 -2.16 1.08 -6.16
CA PHE A 49 -2.37 1.39 -4.76
C PHE A 49 -1.30 2.30 -4.12
N LEU A 50 -0.12 2.48 -4.71
CA LEU A 50 0.91 3.30 -4.06
C LEU A 50 0.79 4.80 -4.34
N MET A 51 -0.01 5.22 -5.34
CA MET A 51 -0.08 6.64 -5.73
C MET A 51 -0.91 7.54 -4.80
N TRP A 52 -1.72 6.96 -3.91
CA TRP A 52 -2.55 7.74 -2.98
C TRP A 52 -2.00 7.83 -1.56
N LEU A 53 -0.86 7.18 -1.29
CA LEU A 53 -0.02 7.52 -0.15
C LEU A 53 0.75 8.79 -0.52
N GLU A 54 0.03 9.90 -0.70
CA GLU A 54 0.63 11.22 -0.51
C GLU A 54 1.45 11.18 0.79
N THR A 55 2.59 11.86 0.84
CA THR A 55 3.57 11.74 1.94
C THR A 55 2.86 11.66 3.29
N LEU A 56 2.97 10.50 3.96
CA LEU A 56 2.56 10.32 5.34
C LEU A 56 3.79 10.64 6.21
N PRO A 57 3.93 11.87 6.71
CA PRO A 57 5.18 12.34 7.29
C PRO A 57 5.53 11.58 8.56
N GLU A 58 4.54 11.21 9.39
CA GLU A 58 4.76 10.57 10.67
C GLU A 58 4.65 9.04 10.64
N LEU A 59 4.49 8.43 9.45
CA LEU A 59 4.32 6.98 9.34
C LEU A 59 5.62 6.25 9.66
N GLN A 60 5.55 5.37 10.65
CA GLN A 60 6.66 4.55 11.16
C GLN A 60 6.51 3.08 10.79
N GLY A 61 5.28 2.57 10.73
CA GLY A 61 4.98 1.17 10.39
C GLY A 61 4.00 1.03 9.23
N LEU A 62 4.37 0.25 8.22
CA LEU A 62 3.53 -0.06 7.05
C LEU A 62 3.39 -1.57 6.84
N GLY A 63 2.17 -2.09 6.96
CA GLY A 63 1.81 -3.48 6.66
C GLY A 63 1.10 -3.58 5.32
N LEU A 64 1.68 -4.29 4.36
CA LEU A 64 1.07 -4.57 3.03
C LEU A 64 1.12 -6.06 2.69
N ARG A 65 1.35 -6.90 3.70
CA ARG A 65 1.46 -8.35 3.58
C ARG A 65 0.24 -8.95 2.86
N SER A 66 0.44 -10.03 2.11
CA SER A 66 -0.65 -10.82 1.50
C SER A 66 -1.56 -9.98 0.58
N ASN A 67 -0.98 -9.18 -0.31
CA ASN A 67 -1.70 -8.41 -1.33
C ASN A 67 -1.32 -8.89 -2.74
N LYS A 68 -1.81 -8.19 -3.78
CA LYS A 68 -1.51 -8.48 -5.20
C LYS A 68 -0.63 -7.39 -5.81
N LEU A 69 0.27 -6.78 -5.03
CA LEU A 69 1.19 -5.76 -5.52
C LEU A 69 2.20 -6.42 -6.47
N CYS A 70 2.31 -5.88 -7.69
CA CYS A 70 3.16 -6.39 -8.76
C CYS A 70 4.07 -5.29 -9.31
N GLY A 71 4.94 -5.65 -10.26
CA GLY A 71 5.83 -4.70 -10.93
C GLY A 71 7.09 -4.36 -10.13
N SER A 72 7.91 -3.48 -10.71
CA SER A 72 9.11 -2.95 -10.07
C SER A 72 8.78 -1.64 -9.37
N ILE A 73 9.17 -1.53 -8.10
CA ILE A 73 8.99 -0.29 -7.33
C ILE A 73 9.76 0.84 -8.01
N LYS A 74 9.04 1.82 -8.58
CA LYS A 74 9.65 2.96 -9.27
C LYS A 74 10.14 3.97 -8.22
N THR A 75 11.44 4.10 -8.09
CA THR A 75 12.06 4.92 -7.03
C THR A 75 12.05 6.43 -7.30
N SER A 76 11.76 6.86 -8.53
CA SER A 76 11.77 8.27 -8.93
C SER A 76 10.70 9.15 -8.26
N ARG A 77 9.83 8.58 -7.42
CA ARG A 77 8.81 9.30 -6.63
C ARG A 77 8.96 9.12 -5.13
N ILE A 78 10.00 8.40 -4.66
CA ILE A 78 10.14 7.97 -3.26
C ILE A 78 11.00 8.94 -2.44
N GLU A 79 11.71 9.89 -3.06
CA GLU A 79 12.65 10.79 -2.37
C GLU A 79 12.07 11.49 -1.11
N ASP A 80 10.74 11.72 -1.10
CA ASP A 80 10.01 12.33 0.02
C ASP A 80 8.85 11.47 0.57
N MET A 81 8.81 10.17 0.25
CA MET A 81 7.78 9.25 0.77
C MET A 81 8.22 8.63 2.09
N PHE A 82 7.39 8.77 3.12
CA PHE A 82 7.55 8.15 4.45
C PHE A 82 8.89 8.46 5.14
N PRO A 83 9.19 9.73 5.45
CA PRO A 83 10.46 10.13 6.04
C PRO A 83 10.75 9.45 7.40
N GLN A 84 9.69 9.07 8.14
CA GLN A 84 9.78 8.42 9.45
C GLN A 84 9.62 6.90 9.41
N LEU A 85 9.57 6.27 8.23
CA LEU A 85 9.30 4.82 8.14
C LEU A 85 10.45 3.99 8.69
N GLN A 86 10.13 3.11 9.64
CA GLN A 86 11.07 2.22 10.30
C GLN A 86 10.81 0.76 9.95
N ILE A 87 9.54 0.38 9.75
CA ILE A 87 9.14 -1.01 9.50
C ILE A 87 8.22 -1.06 8.28
N ALA A 88 8.53 -1.96 7.35
CA ALA A 88 7.67 -2.25 6.19
C ALA A 88 7.57 -3.76 5.96
N ASP A 89 6.36 -4.30 6.03
CA ASP A 89 6.08 -5.70 5.65
C ASP A 89 5.44 -5.74 4.26
N LEU A 90 6.23 -6.18 3.28
CA LEU A 90 5.81 -6.34 1.88
C LEU A 90 5.64 -7.82 1.48
N SER A 91 5.68 -8.74 2.46
CA SER A 91 5.68 -10.18 2.22
C SER A 91 4.40 -10.68 1.54
N TYR A 92 4.46 -11.86 0.90
CA TYR A 92 3.31 -12.48 0.23
C TYR A 92 2.61 -11.57 -0.81
N ASN A 93 3.41 -10.83 -1.58
CA ASN A 93 2.98 -10.09 -2.77
C ASN A 93 3.55 -10.74 -4.03
N ILE A 94 3.21 -10.20 -5.21
CA ILE A 94 3.62 -10.73 -6.52
C ILE A 94 4.66 -9.82 -7.21
N PHE A 95 5.58 -9.26 -6.41
CA PHE A 95 6.71 -8.47 -6.92
C PHE A 95 7.62 -9.34 -7.80
N LEU A 96 8.03 -8.80 -8.94
CA LEU A 96 8.95 -9.48 -9.85
C LEU A 96 10.38 -9.03 -9.55
N GLY A 97 11.26 -10.01 -9.34
CA GLY A 97 12.67 -9.76 -9.03
C GLY A 97 12.90 -9.25 -7.60
N ASN A 98 14.12 -8.78 -7.35
CA ASN A 98 14.48 -8.23 -6.05
C ASN A 98 13.92 -6.82 -5.88
N LEU A 99 13.60 -6.44 -4.63
CA LEU A 99 13.32 -5.05 -4.29
C LEU A 99 14.54 -4.18 -4.68
N PRO A 100 14.35 -3.04 -5.37
CA PRO A 100 15.46 -2.22 -5.80
C PRO A 100 16.17 -1.64 -4.58
N THR A 101 17.50 -1.76 -4.50
CA THR A 101 18.28 -1.21 -3.38
C THR A 101 18.06 0.28 -3.19
N SER A 102 17.77 1.00 -4.27
CA SER A 102 17.41 2.43 -4.23
C SER A 102 16.14 2.71 -3.42
N LEU A 103 15.22 1.76 -3.23
CA LEU A 103 14.09 1.94 -2.30
C LEU A 103 14.59 2.26 -0.89
N PHE A 104 15.51 1.46 -0.37
CA PHE A 104 16.05 1.61 0.98
C PHE A 104 16.92 2.86 1.13
N GLN A 105 17.45 3.41 0.04
CA GLN A 105 18.20 4.68 0.07
C GLN A 105 17.31 5.90 0.36
N HIS A 106 15.99 5.80 0.18
CA HIS A 106 15.07 6.90 0.44
C HIS A 106 14.41 6.80 1.83
N LEU A 107 14.39 5.60 2.43
CA LEU A 107 13.86 5.36 3.77
C LEU A 107 14.89 5.76 4.84
N LYS A 108 14.92 7.04 5.19
CA LYS A 108 15.92 7.63 6.11
C LYS A 108 15.84 7.02 7.51
N ALA A 109 14.66 6.98 8.12
CA ALA A 109 14.49 6.47 9.48
C ALA A 109 14.86 4.97 9.61
N MET A 110 14.53 4.14 8.61
CA MET A 110 14.90 2.71 8.59
C MET A 110 16.41 2.44 8.57
N ARG A 111 17.23 3.43 8.17
CA ARG A 111 18.70 3.32 8.15
C ARG A 111 19.37 3.90 9.39
N SER A 112 18.65 4.65 10.21
CA SER A 112 19.18 5.16 11.47
C SER A 112 19.19 4.03 12.49
N ILE A 113 20.32 3.84 13.16
CA ILE A 113 20.43 3.02 14.35
C ILE A 113 20.73 4.02 15.45
N ASP A 114 19.73 4.31 16.28
CA ASP A 114 19.93 5.09 17.50
C ASP A 114 20.71 4.27 18.54
#